data_AF-A0A7W4GU03-F1
#
_entry.id   AF-A0A7W4GU03-F1
#
_cell.length_a   1.000
_cell.length_b   1.000
_cell.length_c   1.000
_cell.angle_alpha   90.00
_cell.angle_beta   90.00
_cell.angle_gamma   90.00
#
_symmetry.space_group_name_H-M   'P 1'
#
loop_
_entity.id
_entity.type
_entity.pdbx_description
1 polymer ?
#
loop_
_entity_poly.entity_id
_entity_poly.type
_entity_poly.pdbx_seq_one_letter_code
_entity_poly.pdbx_strand_id
1 'polypeptide(L)'
;MYATWQQVPPDTTWAGFAPGAVLLYNDDEAVVVDARRGQKEKIKLRIQRPNGERFERDVKPGESLGAQATSLLEGPGARAMVLPAVIWHEDQLFSPRNIAALLASALVTTVFMVLTSLNSNPMSFLYLSFMIAGAAAMGVRRLWKGGRLTFLAPDRLGLTTGTIHAYALTREAGKLWVPPTPGSDRRGLAYQRVDAIRDAYLGLRGDIAYRIESPALFDPKVPATAEFEAALVAFDDVTDLTSTDELDERATEVELTFNVAQANAERLGLSHFPEHARADARRAGKAARLAAGATTEGERQASLAQVKRILDSLALYYLPAVDEKLAIEK
;
A
#
# COMPACT_ATOMS: atom_id res chain seq x y z
N MET A 1 -31.23 -19.33 -7.75
CA MET A 1 -29.87 -19.40 -7.16
C MET A 1 -29.06 -18.34 -7.87
N TYR A 2 -28.53 -17.36 -7.15
CA TYR A 2 -27.80 -16.25 -7.75
C TYR A 2 -26.44 -16.70 -8.28
N ALA A 3 -26.03 -16.18 -9.44
CA ALA A 3 -24.70 -16.44 -9.96
C ALA A 3 -23.65 -15.66 -9.15
N THR A 4 -22.45 -16.21 -9.02
CA THR A 4 -21.33 -15.53 -8.37
C THR A 4 -21.10 -14.17 -9.02
N TRP A 5 -20.86 -13.15 -8.19
CA TRP A 5 -20.58 -11.77 -8.58
C TRP A 5 -21.76 -11.02 -9.24
N GLN A 6 -22.97 -11.57 -9.13
CA GLN A 6 -24.18 -10.89 -9.55
C GLN A 6 -24.65 -9.93 -8.44
N GLN A 7 -25.12 -8.75 -8.83
CA GLN A 7 -25.81 -7.86 -7.89
C GLN A 7 -27.13 -8.49 -7.44
N VAL A 8 -27.44 -8.33 -6.16
CA VAL A 8 -28.66 -8.84 -5.54
C VAL A 8 -29.57 -7.67 -5.19
N PRO A 9 -30.86 -7.74 -5.55
CA PRO A 9 -31.84 -6.74 -5.13
C PRO A 9 -31.88 -6.58 -3.60
N PRO A 10 -31.89 -5.35 -3.06
CA PRO A 10 -31.82 -5.11 -1.62
C PRO A 10 -33.06 -5.58 -0.84
N ASP A 11 -34.18 -5.78 -1.52
CA ASP A 11 -35.44 -6.36 -1.00
C ASP A 11 -35.38 -7.89 -0.82
N THR A 12 -34.33 -8.54 -1.34
CA THR A 12 -34.12 -9.98 -1.15
C THR A 12 -34.06 -10.32 0.34
N THR A 13 -34.81 -11.33 0.77
CA THR A 13 -34.80 -11.81 2.15
C THR A 13 -33.66 -12.79 2.42
N TRP A 14 -33.19 -12.83 3.67
CA TRP A 14 -32.18 -13.81 4.07
C TRP A 14 -32.64 -15.26 3.85
N ALA A 15 -33.94 -15.55 3.96
CA ALA A 15 -34.51 -16.88 3.66
C ALA A 15 -34.29 -17.29 2.19
N GLY A 16 -34.48 -16.35 1.27
CA GLY A 16 -34.29 -16.57 -0.17
C GLY A 16 -32.83 -16.61 -0.59
N PHE A 17 -31.95 -15.96 0.19
CA PHE A 17 -30.51 -15.89 -0.09
C PHE A 17 -29.73 -17.06 0.51
N ALA A 18 -30.03 -17.48 1.74
CA ALA A 18 -29.23 -18.46 2.47
C ALA A 18 -29.47 -19.90 1.98
N PRO A 19 -28.41 -20.73 1.87
CA PRO A 19 -27.03 -20.47 2.28
C PRO A 19 -26.19 -19.77 1.19
N GLY A 20 -25.26 -18.89 1.60
CA GLY A 20 -24.36 -18.21 0.66
C GLY A 20 -23.60 -17.04 1.27
N ALA A 21 -22.61 -16.55 0.54
CA ALA A 21 -21.82 -15.37 0.93
C ALA A 21 -22.21 -14.16 0.08
N VAL A 22 -22.32 -12.99 0.71
CA VAL A 22 -22.65 -11.71 0.06
C VAL A 22 -21.69 -10.63 0.52
N LEU A 23 -21.31 -9.76 -0.41
CA LEU A 23 -20.65 -8.50 -0.13
C LEU A 23 -21.74 -7.43 -0.03
N LEU A 24 -21.86 -6.80 1.12
CA LEU A 24 -22.65 -5.58 1.30
C LEU A 24 -21.67 -4.41 1.17
N TYR A 25 -21.91 -3.46 0.27
CA TYR A 25 -20.98 -2.37 0.03
C TYR A 25 -21.69 -1.08 -0.39
N ASN A 26 -21.07 0.06 -0.11
CA ASN A 26 -21.38 1.36 -0.70
C ASN A 26 -20.11 1.90 -1.37
N ASP A 27 -20.06 3.20 -1.67
CA ASP A 27 -18.89 3.79 -2.35
C ASP A 27 -17.64 3.79 -1.44
N ASP A 28 -17.83 3.87 -0.12
CA ASP A 28 -16.75 4.10 0.86
C ASP A 28 -16.35 2.83 1.63
N GLU A 29 -17.30 1.92 1.86
CA GLU A 29 -17.15 0.77 2.74
C GLU A 29 -17.71 -0.52 2.12
N ALA A 30 -17.18 -1.64 2.60
CA ALA A 30 -17.73 -2.96 2.31
C ALA A 30 -17.69 -3.87 3.53
N VAL A 31 -18.52 -4.91 3.51
CA VAL A 31 -18.61 -5.95 4.53
C VAL A 31 -18.91 -7.29 3.88
N VAL A 32 -18.18 -8.32 4.29
CA VAL A 32 -18.42 -9.70 3.85
C VAL A 32 -19.36 -10.37 4.85
N VAL A 33 -20.44 -10.97 4.36
CA VAL A 33 -21.43 -11.70 5.16
C VAL A 33 -21.60 -13.11 4.63
N ASP A 34 -21.30 -14.11 5.45
CA ASP A 34 -21.60 -15.53 5.18
C ASP A 34 -22.87 -15.94 5.94
N ALA A 35 -23.93 -16.25 5.21
CA ALA A 35 -25.23 -16.60 5.75
C ALA A 35 -25.42 -18.12 5.77
N ARG A 36 -25.67 -18.66 6.97
CA ARG A 36 -25.91 -20.08 7.20
C ARG A 36 -27.26 -20.31 7.84
N ARG A 37 -27.95 -21.38 7.43
CA ARG A 37 -29.20 -21.80 8.08
C ARG A 37 -28.86 -22.36 9.47
N GLY A 38 -29.36 -21.72 10.51
CA GLY A 38 -29.16 -22.11 11.90
C GLY A 38 -30.27 -23.05 12.41
N GLN A 39 -30.24 -23.34 13.71
CA GLN A 39 -31.31 -24.07 14.39
C GLN A 39 -32.49 -23.13 14.71
N LYS A 40 -33.71 -23.68 14.80
CA LYS A 40 -34.96 -22.96 15.15
C LYS A 40 -35.33 -21.80 14.20
N GLU A 41 -35.28 -22.02 12.89
CA GLU A 41 -35.68 -21.04 11.86
C GLU A 41 -34.94 -19.69 11.92
N LYS A 42 -33.73 -19.64 12.48
CA LYS A 42 -32.86 -18.46 12.44
C LYS A 42 -31.79 -18.60 11.37
N ILE A 43 -31.36 -17.47 10.83
CA ILE A 43 -30.22 -17.42 9.91
C ILE A 43 -29.05 -16.82 10.67
N LYS A 44 -27.95 -17.56 10.73
CA LYS A 44 -26.73 -17.15 11.38
C LYS A 44 -25.83 -16.46 10.36
N LEU A 45 -25.50 -15.20 10.61
CA LEU A 45 -24.61 -14.40 9.81
C LEU A 45 -23.22 -14.38 10.46
N ARG A 46 -22.20 -14.73 9.70
CA ARG A 46 -20.80 -14.45 10.04
C ARG A 46 -20.34 -13.25 9.24
N ILE A 47 -19.93 -12.20 9.93
CA ILE A 47 -19.64 -10.90 9.33
C ILE A 47 -18.15 -10.60 9.52
N GLN A 48 -17.49 -10.18 8.44
CA GLN A 48 -16.13 -9.66 8.48
C GLN A 48 -16.03 -8.33 7.76
N ARG A 49 -15.50 -7.32 8.46
CA ARG A 49 -15.13 -6.03 7.89
C ARG A 49 -13.72 -6.10 7.26
N PRO A 50 -13.41 -5.25 6.26
CA PRO A 50 -12.08 -5.09 5.68
C PRO A 50 -11.00 -4.76 6.72
N ASN A 51 -11.38 -4.02 7.76
CA ASN A 51 -10.49 -3.67 8.89
C ASN A 51 -10.15 -4.87 9.81
N GLY A 52 -10.61 -6.09 9.50
CA GLY A 52 -10.34 -7.33 10.24
C GLY A 52 -11.32 -7.62 11.38
N GLU A 53 -12.27 -6.73 11.69
CA GLU A 53 -13.30 -6.96 12.69
C GLU A 53 -14.23 -8.11 12.26
N ARG A 54 -14.51 -9.01 13.20
CA ARG A 54 -15.37 -10.19 13.00
C ARG A 54 -16.40 -10.30 14.11
N PHE A 55 -17.65 -10.56 13.73
CA PHE A 55 -18.72 -10.86 14.67
C PHE A 55 -19.78 -11.76 14.03
N GLU A 56 -20.57 -12.41 14.89
CA GLU A 56 -21.69 -13.24 14.47
C GLU A 56 -23.00 -12.60 14.93
N ARG A 57 -24.05 -12.71 14.11
CA ARG A 57 -25.37 -12.20 14.41
C ARG A 57 -26.44 -13.16 13.89
N ASP A 58 -27.50 -13.34 14.67
CA ASP A 58 -28.70 -14.06 14.21
C ASP A 58 -29.71 -13.07 13.65
N VAL A 59 -30.28 -13.39 12.49
CA VAL A 59 -31.33 -12.59 11.84
C VAL A 59 -32.58 -13.42 11.55
N LYS A 60 -33.71 -12.74 11.42
CA LYS A 60 -34.99 -13.38 11.06
C LYS A 60 -34.99 -13.72 9.56
N PRO A 61 -35.64 -14.82 9.14
CA PRO A 61 -35.67 -15.22 7.74
C PRO A 61 -36.26 -14.16 6.78
N GLY A 62 -37.26 -13.39 7.24
CA GLY A 62 -37.91 -12.34 6.46
C GLY A 62 -37.19 -10.99 6.45
N GLU A 63 -36.09 -10.83 7.17
CA GLU A 63 -35.29 -9.60 7.15
C GLU A 63 -34.57 -9.48 5.79
N SER A 64 -34.56 -8.28 5.21
CA SER A 64 -33.97 -8.05 3.89
C SER A 64 -32.46 -7.78 3.97
N LEU A 65 -31.76 -8.07 2.87
CA LEU A 65 -30.33 -7.76 2.73
C LEU A 65 -30.08 -6.25 2.88
N GLY A 66 -30.95 -5.42 2.30
CA GLY A 66 -30.85 -3.95 2.38
C GLY A 66 -31.00 -3.43 3.81
N ALA A 67 -31.94 -3.96 4.59
CA ALA A 67 -32.10 -3.58 6.00
C ALA A 67 -30.83 -3.90 6.81
N GLN A 68 -30.22 -5.06 6.54
CA GLN A 68 -28.96 -5.44 7.18
C GLN A 68 -27.80 -4.55 6.70
N ALA A 69 -27.73 -4.21 5.42
CA ALA A 69 -26.68 -3.37 4.85
C ALA A 69 -26.69 -1.96 5.45
N THR A 70 -27.85 -1.33 5.59
CA THR A 70 -28.00 -0.01 6.26
C THR A 70 -27.58 -0.05 7.73
N SER A 71 -27.67 -1.21 8.39
CA SER A 71 -27.20 -1.35 9.78
C SER A 71 -25.69 -1.59 9.91
N LEU A 72 -25.02 -1.98 8.82
CA LEU A 72 -23.61 -2.39 8.83
C LEU A 72 -22.69 -1.39 8.14
N LEU A 73 -23.19 -0.64 7.16
CA LEU A 73 -22.42 0.34 6.39
C LEU A 73 -22.77 1.75 6.85
N GLU A 74 -21.76 2.60 6.99
CA GLU A 74 -21.97 4.02 7.23
C GLU A 74 -22.23 4.72 5.88
N GLY A 75 -23.40 5.36 5.73
CA GLY A 75 -23.76 6.15 4.55
C GLY A 75 -24.85 5.57 3.63
N PRO A 76 -25.36 6.37 2.67
CA PRO A 76 -26.40 5.96 1.74
C PRO A 76 -25.88 5.04 0.63
N GLY A 77 -26.79 4.45 -0.16
CA GLY A 77 -26.40 3.72 -1.39
C GLY A 77 -25.93 2.29 -1.18
N ALA A 78 -26.44 1.61 -0.14
CA ALA A 78 -26.10 0.22 0.13
C ALA A 78 -26.48 -0.72 -1.03
N ARG A 79 -25.49 -1.49 -1.52
CA ARG A 79 -25.61 -2.48 -2.59
C ARG A 79 -25.19 -3.85 -2.06
N ALA A 80 -25.64 -4.90 -2.74
CA ALA A 80 -25.32 -6.28 -2.41
C ALA A 80 -24.82 -7.03 -3.65
N MET A 81 -23.72 -7.79 -3.51
CA MET A 81 -23.16 -8.63 -4.56
C MET A 81 -22.87 -10.04 -4.05
N VAL A 82 -23.28 -11.06 -4.79
CA VAL A 82 -23.02 -12.46 -4.42
C VAL A 82 -21.53 -12.76 -4.50
N LEU A 83 -21.01 -13.37 -3.45
CA LEU A 83 -19.64 -13.83 -3.38
C LEU A 83 -19.57 -15.34 -3.64
N PRO A 84 -18.41 -15.84 -4.11
CA PRO A 84 -18.15 -17.28 -4.08
C PRO A 84 -18.12 -17.75 -2.63
N ALA A 85 -18.14 -19.07 -2.44
CA ALA A 85 -18.01 -19.65 -1.12
C ALA A 85 -16.75 -19.10 -0.41
N VAL A 86 -16.89 -18.75 0.86
CA VAL A 86 -15.80 -18.19 1.68
C VAL A 86 -15.32 -19.22 2.69
N ILE A 87 -14.01 -19.31 2.86
CA ILE A 87 -13.38 -20.14 3.88
C ILE A 87 -12.96 -19.23 5.03
N TRP A 88 -13.44 -19.59 6.22
CA TRP A 88 -13.11 -18.92 7.47
C TRP A 88 -11.96 -19.67 8.12
N HIS A 89 -10.78 -19.05 8.20
CA HIS A 89 -9.71 -19.58 9.02
C HIS A 89 -9.95 -19.17 10.48
N GLU A 90 -9.90 -20.16 11.38
CA GLU A 90 -9.97 -19.93 12.82
C GLU A 90 -8.62 -19.45 13.36
N ASP A 91 -8.65 -18.46 14.24
CA ASP A 91 -7.46 -17.86 14.83
C ASP A 91 -6.84 -18.85 15.83
N GLN A 92 -5.58 -19.25 15.59
CA GLN A 92 -4.89 -20.21 16.46
C GLN A 92 -4.80 -19.74 17.91
N LEU A 93 -4.79 -18.42 18.15
CA LEU A 93 -4.67 -17.82 19.48
C LEU A 93 -5.84 -18.12 20.43
N PHE A 94 -7.05 -18.38 19.89
CA PHE A 94 -8.23 -18.79 20.66
C PHE A 94 -8.62 -20.25 20.38
N SER A 95 -7.68 -21.06 19.90
CA SER A 95 -7.85 -22.51 19.92
C SER A 95 -8.15 -22.98 21.36
N PRO A 96 -8.89 -24.09 21.56
CA PRO A 96 -9.22 -24.60 22.89
C PRO A 96 -7.99 -24.74 23.80
N ARG A 97 -6.83 -25.05 23.21
CA ARG A 97 -5.54 -25.18 23.87
C ARG A 97 -4.99 -23.83 24.38
N ASN A 98 -5.10 -22.77 23.59
CA ASN A 98 -4.59 -21.44 23.96
C ASN A 98 -5.55 -20.69 24.90
N ILE A 99 -6.87 -20.93 24.79
CA ILE A 99 -7.85 -20.49 25.80
C ILE A 99 -7.55 -21.15 27.15
N ALA A 100 -7.24 -22.44 27.18
CA ALA A 100 -6.85 -23.13 28.41
C ALA A 100 -5.57 -22.54 29.02
N ALA A 101 -4.58 -22.16 28.19
CA ALA A 101 -3.37 -21.49 28.64
C ALA A 101 -3.63 -20.09 29.21
N LEU A 102 -4.50 -19.29 28.58
CA LEU A 102 -4.92 -17.99 29.09
C LEU A 102 -5.66 -18.10 30.43
N LEU A 103 -6.59 -19.06 30.56
CA LEU A 103 -7.29 -19.34 31.82
C LEU A 103 -6.33 -19.83 32.92
N ALA A 104 -5.34 -20.66 32.58
CA ALA A 104 -4.31 -21.10 33.51
C ALA A 104 -3.46 -19.93 33.99
N SER A 105 -3.07 -19.01 33.10
CA SER A 105 -2.30 -17.82 33.47
C SER A 105 -3.07 -16.91 34.43
N ALA A 106 -4.36 -16.68 34.16
CA ALA A 106 -5.25 -15.90 35.04
C ALA A 106 -5.40 -16.56 36.42
N LEU A 107 -5.48 -17.89 36.48
CA LEU A 107 -5.58 -18.63 37.73
C LEU A 107 -4.28 -18.51 38.55
N VAL A 108 -3.11 -18.54 37.91
CA VAL A 108 -1.81 -18.32 38.58
C VAL A 108 -1.70 -16.88 39.11
N THR A 109 -2.10 -15.87 38.33
CA THR A 109 -2.10 -14.46 38.78
C THR A 109 -3.04 -14.26 39.97
N THR A 110 -4.19 -14.93 39.94
CA THR A 110 -5.19 -14.92 41.01
C THR A 110 -4.64 -15.54 42.30
N VAL A 111 -4.01 -16.71 42.21
CA VAL A 111 -3.39 -17.40 43.35
C VAL A 111 -2.27 -16.55 43.96
N PHE A 112 -1.45 -15.91 43.13
CA PHE A 112 -0.39 -15.00 43.58
C PHE A 112 -0.93 -13.75 44.31
N MET A 113 -2.03 -13.18 43.83
CA MET A 113 -2.70 -12.04 44.49
C MET A 113 -3.31 -12.42 45.84
N VAL A 114 -3.89 -13.62 45.96
CA VAL A 114 -4.42 -14.13 47.23
C VAL A 114 -3.30 -14.39 48.24
N LEU A 115 -2.15 -14.93 47.81
CA LEU A 115 -0.98 -15.18 48.65
C LEU A 115 -0.29 -13.91 49.17
N THR A 116 -0.36 -12.81 48.41
CA THR A 116 0.28 -11.52 48.75
C THR A 116 -0.64 -10.59 49.55
N SER A 117 -1.93 -10.89 49.64
CA SER A 117 -2.92 -10.18 50.47
C SER A 117 -2.86 -10.65 51.93
N LEU A 118 -2.06 -9.96 52.75
CA LEU A 118 -1.75 -10.36 54.12
C LEU A 118 -2.84 -10.13 55.19
N ASN A 119 -4.04 -9.62 54.88
CA ASN A 119 -5.09 -9.45 55.91
C ASN A 119 -6.53 -9.22 55.40
N SER A 120 -6.92 -9.77 54.25
CA SER A 120 -8.26 -9.51 53.67
C SER A 120 -8.97 -10.76 53.15
N ASN A 121 -10.30 -10.71 53.05
CA ASN A 121 -11.16 -11.87 52.79
C ASN A 121 -10.84 -12.49 51.41
N PRO A 122 -10.28 -13.72 51.34
CA PRO A 122 -9.72 -14.29 50.12
C PRO A 122 -10.78 -14.50 49.01
N MET A 123 -12.05 -14.67 49.38
CA MET A 123 -13.15 -14.89 48.43
C MET A 123 -13.49 -13.66 47.57
N SER A 124 -13.33 -12.44 48.09
CA SER A 124 -13.57 -11.21 47.30
C SER A 124 -12.53 -10.99 46.21
N PHE A 125 -11.28 -11.40 46.44
CA PHE A 125 -10.21 -11.29 45.45
C PHE A 125 -10.32 -12.35 44.35
N LEU A 126 -10.80 -13.56 44.67
CA LEU A 126 -11.11 -14.60 43.68
C LEU A 126 -12.20 -14.14 42.70
N TYR A 127 -13.25 -13.49 43.20
CA TYR A 127 -14.31 -12.98 42.34
C TYR A 127 -13.85 -11.81 41.46
N LEU A 128 -13.11 -10.85 42.04
CA LEU A 128 -12.62 -9.67 41.31
C LEU A 128 -11.60 -10.03 40.23
N SER A 129 -10.69 -10.96 40.52
CA SER A 129 -9.69 -11.44 39.57
C SER A 129 -10.31 -12.25 38.42
N PHE A 130 -11.31 -13.10 38.69
CA PHE A 130 -12.07 -13.79 37.64
C PHE A 130 -12.79 -12.78 36.72
N MET A 131 -13.37 -11.72 37.29
CA MET A 131 -14.02 -10.66 36.53
C MET A 131 -13.01 -9.85 35.69
N ILE A 132 -11.86 -9.48 36.25
CA ILE A 132 -10.80 -8.75 35.54
C ILE A 132 -10.19 -9.61 34.42
N ALA A 133 -9.93 -10.89 34.68
CA ALA A 133 -9.40 -11.81 33.67
C ALA A 133 -10.42 -12.07 32.54
N GLY A 134 -11.70 -12.25 32.87
CA GLY A 134 -12.77 -12.36 31.88
C GLY A 134 -12.94 -11.09 31.05
N ALA A 135 -12.88 -9.91 31.69
CA ALA A 135 -12.94 -8.62 31.01
C ALA A 135 -11.71 -8.35 30.14
N ALA A 136 -10.51 -8.70 30.60
CA ALA A 136 -9.27 -8.58 29.85
C ALA A 136 -9.24 -9.55 28.65
N ALA A 137 -9.66 -10.80 28.82
CA ALA A 137 -9.78 -11.75 27.72
C ALA A 137 -10.81 -11.31 26.67
N MET A 138 -11.95 -10.75 27.10
CA MET A 138 -12.94 -10.15 26.19
C MET A 138 -12.43 -8.86 25.54
N GLY A 139 -11.66 -8.03 26.27
CA GLY A 139 -11.04 -6.81 25.77
C GLY A 139 -9.98 -7.09 24.73
N VAL A 140 -9.09 -8.05 25.01
CA VAL A 140 -8.10 -8.58 24.05
C VAL A 140 -8.83 -9.14 22.85
N ARG A 141 -9.88 -9.96 23.00
CA ARG A 141 -10.67 -10.47 21.86
C ARG A 141 -11.33 -9.35 21.02
N ARG A 142 -11.78 -8.25 21.65
CA ARG A 142 -12.33 -7.08 20.93
C ARG A 142 -11.26 -6.29 20.20
N LEU A 143 -10.04 -6.21 20.75
CA LEU A 143 -8.92 -5.47 20.18
C LEU A 143 -8.11 -6.28 19.17
N TRP A 144 -8.13 -7.62 19.24
CA TRP A 144 -7.37 -8.51 18.38
C TRP A 144 -8.13 -8.82 17.09
N LYS A 145 -7.66 -8.23 15.99
CA LYS A 145 -8.19 -8.36 14.62
C LYS A 145 -7.41 -9.45 13.89
N GLY A 146 -7.69 -10.73 14.16
CA GLY A 146 -6.76 -11.83 13.87
C GLY A 146 -7.10 -12.80 12.74
N GLY A 147 -8.23 -12.62 12.06
CA GLY A 147 -8.80 -13.68 11.25
C GLY A 147 -8.72 -13.50 9.74
N ARG A 148 -8.10 -14.47 9.06
CA ARG A 148 -8.00 -14.52 7.59
C ARG A 148 -9.26 -15.13 6.97
N LEU A 149 -9.89 -14.44 6.04
CA LEU A 149 -10.97 -14.95 5.20
C LEU A 149 -10.44 -15.08 3.78
N THR A 150 -10.71 -16.22 3.17
CA THR A 150 -10.29 -16.54 1.81
C THR A 150 -11.52 -16.79 0.95
N PHE A 151 -11.52 -16.24 -0.26
CA PHE A 151 -12.61 -16.42 -1.22
C PHE A 151 -12.25 -17.61 -2.13
N LEU A 152 -13.21 -18.50 -2.38
CA LEU A 152 -13.04 -19.55 -3.40
C LEU A 152 -13.26 -18.98 -4.80
N ALA A 153 -12.35 -18.09 -5.20
CA ALA A 153 -12.27 -17.49 -6.52
C ALA A 153 -10.99 -17.95 -7.24
N PRO A 154 -10.92 -17.87 -8.57
CA PRO A 154 -9.65 -18.12 -9.27
C PRO A 154 -8.54 -17.22 -8.73
N ASP A 155 -7.39 -17.81 -8.38
CA ASP A 155 -6.24 -17.10 -7.79
C ASP A 155 -5.79 -15.89 -8.63
N ARG A 156 -6.01 -15.95 -9.95
CA ARG A 156 -5.74 -14.87 -10.90
C ARG A 156 -6.51 -13.58 -10.62
N LEU A 157 -7.58 -13.60 -9.83
CA LEU A 157 -8.34 -12.39 -9.50
C LEU A 157 -7.74 -11.61 -8.32
N GLY A 158 -6.75 -12.15 -7.59
CA GLY A 158 -6.08 -11.42 -6.49
C GLY A 158 -7.04 -10.98 -5.38
N LEU A 159 -8.13 -11.73 -5.16
CA LEU A 159 -9.20 -11.33 -4.25
C LEU A 159 -8.86 -11.66 -2.80
N THR A 160 -8.82 -10.61 -1.99
CA THR A 160 -8.59 -10.63 -0.55
C THR A 160 -9.59 -9.67 0.11
N THR A 161 -9.72 -9.70 1.44
CA THR A 161 -10.66 -8.81 2.15
C THR A 161 -10.37 -7.33 1.87
N GLY A 162 -9.11 -6.99 1.55
CA GLY A 162 -8.72 -5.62 1.18
C GLY A 162 -8.98 -5.25 -0.28
N THR A 163 -9.15 -6.21 -1.19
CA THR A 163 -9.30 -5.94 -2.64
C THR A 163 -10.70 -6.21 -3.16
N ILE A 164 -11.54 -6.90 -2.37
CA ILE A 164 -12.90 -7.30 -2.75
C ILE A 164 -13.84 -6.10 -3.01
N HIS A 165 -13.65 -5.00 -2.28
CA HIS A 165 -14.45 -3.77 -2.45
C HIS A 165 -14.12 -3.07 -3.77
N ALA A 166 -12.84 -2.84 -4.04
CA ALA A 166 -12.36 -2.30 -5.30
C ALA A 166 -12.78 -3.16 -6.51
N TYR A 167 -12.74 -4.49 -6.35
CA TYR A 167 -13.25 -5.42 -7.37
C TYR A 167 -14.73 -5.20 -7.66
N ALA A 168 -15.57 -5.08 -6.63
CA ALA A 168 -17.00 -4.88 -6.77
C ALA A 168 -17.32 -3.56 -7.50
N LEU A 169 -16.68 -2.46 -7.10
CA LEU A 169 -16.81 -1.15 -7.75
C LEU A 169 -16.38 -1.18 -9.22
N THR A 170 -15.24 -1.83 -9.52
CA THR A 170 -14.72 -1.95 -10.90
C THR A 170 -15.69 -2.71 -11.80
N ARG A 171 -16.27 -3.79 -11.28
CA ARG A 171 -17.24 -4.62 -11.99
C ARG A 171 -18.56 -3.87 -12.25
N GLU A 172 -19.04 -3.13 -11.27
CA GLU A 172 -20.23 -2.29 -11.40
C GLU A 172 -20.05 -1.18 -12.44
N ALA A 173 -18.87 -0.58 -12.50
CA ALA A 173 -18.52 0.41 -13.52
C ALA A 173 -18.34 -0.21 -14.94
N GLY A 174 -18.49 -1.53 -15.09
CA GLY A 174 -18.29 -2.23 -16.36
C GLY A 174 -16.83 -2.23 -16.84
N LYS A 175 -15.87 -1.97 -15.95
CA LYS A 175 -14.44 -1.89 -16.26
C LYS A 175 -13.77 -3.26 -16.09
N LEU A 176 -12.66 -3.47 -16.78
CA LEU A 176 -11.84 -4.67 -16.62
C LEU A 176 -11.10 -4.61 -15.28
N TRP A 177 -11.23 -5.66 -14.47
CA TRP A 177 -10.45 -5.79 -13.24
C TRP A 177 -9.00 -6.15 -13.54
N VAL A 178 -8.07 -5.37 -13.00
CA VAL A 178 -6.64 -5.68 -12.97
C VAL A 178 -6.30 -6.13 -11.55
N PRO A 179 -5.99 -7.41 -11.32
CA PRO A 179 -5.70 -7.93 -10.00
C PRO A 179 -4.42 -7.33 -9.44
N PRO A 180 -4.39 -6.88 -8.18
CA PRO A 180 -3.14 -6.55 -7.51
C PRO A 180 -2.32 -7.83 -7.35
N THR A 181 -1.00 -7.74 -7.55
CA THR A 181 -0.09 -8.88 -7.46
C THR A 181 -0.18 -9.55 -6.08
N PRO A 182 -0.54 -10.83 -5.98
CA PRO A 182 -0.70 -11.48 -4.67
C PRO A 182 0.59 -11.43 -3.85
N GLY A 183 0.51 -10.91 -2.62
CA GLY A 183 1.64 -10.84 -1.70
C GLY A 183 2.59 -9.65 -1.87
N SER A 184 2.34 -8.75 -2.84
CA SER A 184 3.09 -7.50 -2.89
C SER A 184 2.56 -6.54 -1.82
N ASP A 185 3.43 -6.15 -0.90
CA ASP A 185 3.18 -5.01 -0.03
C ASP A 185 2.97 -3.77 -0.91
N ARG A 186 1.74 -3.28 -1.00
CA ARG A 186 1.37 -2.13 -1.84
C ARG A 186 2.19 -0.90 -1.46
N ARG A 187 2.49 -0.72 -0.16
CA ARG A 187 3.37 0.34 0.30
C ARG A 187 4.79 0.11 -0.18
N GLY A 188 5.31 -1.11 0.01
CA GLY A 188 6.61 -1.54 -0.51
C GLY A 188 6.77 -1.32 -2.02
N LEU A 189 5.73 -1.56 -2.83
CA LEU A 189 5.75 -1.28 -4.27
C LEU A 189 5.80 0.22 -4.60
N ALA A 190 5.13 1.06 -3.81
CA ALA A 190 5.23 2.52 -3.96
C ALA A 190 6.65 3.01 -3.66
N TYR A 191 7.25 2.54 -2.56
CA TYR A 191 8.65 2.83 -2.24
C TYR A 191 9.61 2.33 -3.33
N GLN A 192 9.46 1.07 -3.77
CA GLN A 192 10.30 0.51 -4.84
C GLN A 192 10.23 1.30 -6.15
N ARG A 193 9.06 1.82 -6.53
CA ARG A 193 8.91 2.67 -7.72
C ARG A 193 9.72 3.96 -7.57
N VAL A 194 9.58 4.65 -6.44
CA VAL A 194 10.33 5.88 -6.19
C VAL A 194 11.83 5.63 -6.05
N ASP A 195 12.24 4.54 -5.41
CA ASP A 195 13.64 4.13 -5.34
C ASP A 195 14.22 3.88 -6.73
N ALA A 196 13.49 3.19 -7.62
CA ALA A 196 13.92 2.99 -9.00
C ALA A 196 14.07 4.31 -9.77
N ILE A 197 13.21 5.30 -9.52
CA ILE A 197 13.31 6.65 -10.11
C ILE A 197 14.53 7.40 -9.54
N ARG A 198 14.79 7.29 -8.23
CA ARG A 198 15.98 7.87 -7.60
C ARG A 198 17.25 7.26 -8.19
N ASP A 199 17.29 5.93 -8.34
CA ASP A 199 18.41 5.23 -8.96
C ASP A 199 18.61 5.65 -10.41
N ALA A 200 17.53 5.77 -11.20
CA ALA A 200 17.59 6.26 -12.56
C ALA A 200 18.13 7.70 -12.62
N TYR A 201 17.61 8.60 -11.79
CA TYR A 201 18.05 10.00 -11.72
C TYR A 201 19.51 10.12 -11.28
N LEU A 202 19.95 9.35 -10.28
CA LEU A 202 21.34 9.28 -9.85
C LEU A 202 22.26 8.71 -10.96
N GLY A 203 21.79 7.69 -11.69
CA GLY A 203 22.48 7.15 -12.86
C GLY A 203 22.70 8.21 -13.94
N LEU A 204 21.65 8.97 -14.29
CA LEU A 204 21.74 10.10 -15.22
C LEU A 204 22.66 11.22 -14.68
N ARG A 205 22.68 11.44 -13.37
CA ARG A 205 23.59 12.40 -12.71
C ARG A 205 25.06 11.94 -12.73
N GLY A 206 25.30 10.64 -12.81
CA GLY A 206 26.63 10.03 -12.99
C GLY A 206 27.11 9.99 -14.45
N ASP A 207 26.20 10.07 -15.41
CA ASP A 207 26.51 10.18 -16.85
C ASP A 207 26.87 11.63 -17.22
N ILE A 208 28.17 11.90 -17.28
CA ILE A 208 28.70 13.23 -17.65
C ILE A 208 28.23 13.64 -19.06
N ALA A 209 28.11 12.70 -20.00
CA ALA A 209 27.66 13.04 -21.35
C ALA A 209 26.19 13.46 -21.32
N TYR A 210 25.33 12.70 -20.64
CA TYR A 210 23.92 13.05 -20.49
C TYR A 210 23.73 14.40 -19.80
N ARG A 211 24.48 14.69 -18.73
CA ARG A 211 24.42 15.99 -18.04
C ARG A 211 24.79 17.19 -18.91
N ILE A 212 25.68 16.99 -19.88
CA ILE A 212 26.05 18.04 -20.84
C ILE A 212 25.01 18.13 -21.96
N GLU A 213 24.48 17.01 -22.42
CA GLU A 213 23.52 16.94 -23.53
C GLU A 213 22.12 17.44 -23.13
N SER A 214 21.69 17.16 -21.90
CA SER A 214 20.38 17.46 -21.32
C SER A 214 20.49 18.14 -19.95
N PRO A 215 21.16 19.32 -19.85
CA PRO A 215 21.49 19.95 -18.56
C PRO A 215 20.26 20.43 -17.78
N ALA A 216 19.15 20.69 -18.47
CA ALA A 216 17.93 21.22 -17.85
C ALA A 216 17.33 20.30 -16.78
N LEU A 217 17.57 18.98 -16.84
CA LEU A 217 17.12 18.03 -15.82
C LEU A 217 17.80 18.25 -14.46
N PHE A 218 18.94 18.95 -14.43
CA PHE A 218 19.76 19.17 -13.24
C PHE A 218 19.80 20.65 -12.83
N ASP A 219 18.98 21.48 -13.45
CA ASP A 219 18.86 22.90 -13.14
C ASP A 219 17.57 23.17 -12.37
N PRO A 220 17.63 23.47 -11.06
CA PRO A 220 16.45 23.69 -10.24
C PRO A 220 15.66 24.96 -10.64
N LYS A 221 16.20 25.80 -11.55
CA LYS A 221 15.46 26.95 -12.09
C LYS A 221 14.53 26.58 -13.24
N VAL A 222 14.63 25.35 -13.78
CA VAL A 222 13.71 24.86 -14.81
C VAL A 222 12.43 24.40 -14.13
N PRO A 223 11.24 24.93 -14.50
CA PRO A 223 9.99 24.61 -13.81
C PRO A 223 9.69 23.11 -13.69
N ALA A 224 9.85 22.35 -14.78
CA ALA A 224 9.61 20.90 -14.76
C ALA A 224 10.55 20.16 -13.80
N THR A 225 11.81 20.59 -13.69
CA THR A 225 12.78 20.02 -12.76
C THR A 225 12.45 20.40 -11.32
N ALA A 226 12.05 21.64 -11.08
CA ALA A 226 11.61 22.11 -9.76
C ALA A 226 10.37 21.36 -9.27
N GLU A 227 9.40 21.06 -10.16
CA GLU A 227 8.22 20.25 -9.85
C GLU A 227 8.61 18.81 -9.47
N PHE A 228 9.53 18.19 -10.21
CA PHE A 228 10.07 16.88 -9.85
C PHE A 228 10.79 16.86 -8.50
N GLU A 229 11.67 17.84 -8.24
CA GLU A 229 12.36 17.92 -6.95
C GLU A 229 11.38 18.17 -5.80
N ALA A 230 10.34 18.99 -6.00
CA ALA A 230 9.29 19.20 -5.02
C ALA A 230 8.48 17.90 -4.75
N ALA A 231 8.19 17.11 -5.79
CA ALA A 231 7.52 15.83 -5.64
C ALA A 231 8.36 14.83 -4.83
N LEU A 232 9.69 14.80 -5.04
CA LEU A 232 10.60 13.97 -4.22
C LEU A 232 10.58 14.39 -2.75
N VAL A 233 10.64 15.69 -2.47
CA VAL A 233 10.54 16.21 -1.09
C VAL A 233 9.21 15.84 -0.46
N ALA A 234 8.10 16.00 -1.17
CA ALA A 234 6.78 15.63 -0.67
C ALA A 234 6.65 14.11 -0.42
N PHE A 235 7.37 13.28 -1.17
CA PHE A 235 7.43 11.85 -0.92
C PHE A 235 8.30 11.50 0.31
N ASP A 236 9.37 12.26 0.58
CA ASP A 236 10.22 12.09 1.76
C ASP A 236 9.49 12.43 3.08
N ASP A 237 8.45 13.27 3.02
CA ASP A 237 7.59 13.60 4.17
C ASP A 237 6.56 12.49 4.52
N VAL A 238 6.51 11.39 3.76
CA VAL A 238 5.59 10.27 4.01
C VAL A 238 5.94 9.56 5.32
N THR A 239 4.91 9.27 6.12
CA THR A 239 5.06 8.58 7.41
C THR A 239 4.24 7.28 7.46
N ASP A 240 4.39 6.52 8.54
CA ASP A 240 3.55 5.35 8.83
C ASP A 240 2.06 5.70 9.01
N LEU A 241 1.74 6.97 9.24
CA LEU A 241 0.36 7.46 9.36
C LEU A 241 -0.27 7.79 7.99
N THR A 242 0.54 7.97 6.95
CA THR A 242 0.06 8.25 5.59
C THR A 242 -0.69 7.04 5.04
N SER A 243 -1.89 7.26 4.51
CA SER A 243 -2.69 6.18 3.95
C SER A 243 -2.01 5.53 2.74
N THR A 244 -2.34 4.28 2.44
CA THR A 244 -1.76 3.57 1.29
C THR A 244 -2.16 4.22 -0.04
N ASP A 245 -3.36 4.78 -0.15
CA ASP A 245 -3.80 5.46 -1.37
C ASP A 245 -3.08 6.80 -1.55
N GLU A 246 -2.90 7.58 -0.47
CA GLU A 246 -2.10 8.81 -0.52
C GLU A 246 -0.63 8.52 -0.86
N LEU A 247 -0.03 7.46 -0.31
CA LEU A 247 1.32 7.03 -0.67
C LEU A 247 1.43 6.68 -2.17
N ASP A 248 0.43 5.99 -2.72
CA ASP A 248 0.39 5.65 -4.15
C ASP A 248 0.24 6.89 -5.05
N GLU A 249 -0.57 7.86 -4.63
CA GLU A 249 -0.71 9.14 -5.32
C GLU A 249 0.61 9.91 -5.33
N ARG A 250 1.31 9.98 -4.19
CA ARG A 250 2.63 10.62 -4.08
C ARG A 250 3.68 9.92 -4.96
N ALA A 251 3.69 8.59 -4.99
CA ALA A 251 4.58 7.83 -5.87
C ALA A 251 4.29 8.10 -7.35
N THR A 252 3.01 8.18 -7.72
CA THR A 252 2.57 8.48 -9.09
C THR A 252 2.98 9.89 -9.51
N GLU A 253 2.88 10.86 -8.61
CA GLU A 253 3.31 12.24 -8.85
C GLU A 253 4.82 12.33 -9.11
N VAL A 254 5.64 11.62 -8.32
CA VAL A 254 7.10 11.53 -8.55
C VAL A 254 7.41 10.95 -9.93
N GLU A 255 6.73 9.86 -10.31
CA GLU A 255 6.92 9.23 -11.63
C GLU A 255 6.53 10.15 -12.78
N LEU A 256 5.38 10.81 -12.68
CA LEU A 256 4.89 11.71 -13.73
C LEU A 256 5.80 12.92 -13.89
N THR A 257 6.15 13.59 -12.78
CA THR A 257 7.02 14.77 -12.80
C THR A 257 8.43 14.44 -13.27
N PHE A 258 9.00 13.28 -12.90
CA PHE A 258 10.28 12.81 -13.42
C PHE A 258 10.24 12.64 -14.95
N ASN A 259 9.24 11.93 -15.46
CA ASN A 259 9.09 11.70 -16.90
C ASN A 259 8.93 13.02 -17.68
N VAL A 260 8.16 13.97 -17.14
CA VAL A 260 7.98 15.30 -17.74
C VAL A 260 9.28 16.09 -17.70
N ALA A 261 10.00 16.11 -16.57
CA ALA A 261 11.27 16.79 -16.42
C ALA A 261 12.33 16.24 -17.39
N GLN A 262 12.43 14.91 -17.49
CA GLN A 262 13.35 14.23 -18.39
C GLN A 262 13.02 14.53 -19.85
N ALA A 263 11.77 14.35 -20.27
CA ALA A 263 11.34 14.63 -21.64
C ALA A 263 11.54 16.10 -22.02
N ASN A 264 11.28 17.03 -21.10
CA ASN A 264 11.54 18.45 -21.31
C ASN A 264 13.04 18.74 -21.46
N ALA A 265 13.88 18.13 -20.63
CA ALA A 265 15.32 18.31 -20.69
C ALA A 265 15.92 17.78 -21.99
N GLU A 266 15.47 16.61 -22.45
CA GLU A 266 15.89 16.02 -23.72
C GLU A 266 15.40 16.83 -24.92
N ARG A 267 14.18 17.36 -24.85
CA ARG A 267 13.62 18.26 -25.88
C ARG A 267 14.40 19.57 -25.99
N LEU A 268 14.77 20.18 -24.85
CA LEU A 268 15.59 21.40 -24.83
C LEU A 268 17.02 21.09 -25.29
N GLY A 269 17.59 19.99 -24.78
CA GLY A 269 18.95 19.54 -25.01
C GLY A 269 19.95 20.68 -24.85
N LEU A 270 20.82 20.84 -25.85
CA LEU A 270 21.82 21.91 -25.89
C LEU A 270 21.21 23.32 -26.00
N SER A 271 19.91 23.48 -26.28
CA SER A 271 19.28 24.79 -26.38
C SER A 271 19.13 25.49 -25.02
N HIS A 272 19.22 24.73 -23.91
CA HIS A 272 19.25 25.27 -22.54
C HIS A 272 20.49 26.14 -22.29
N PHE A 273 21.59 25.87 -23.00
CA PHE A 273 22.77 26.71 -22.93
C PHE A 273 22.53 28.07 -23.59
N PRO A 274 23.17 29.14 -23.06
CA PRO A 274 23.33 30.39 -23.80
C PRO A 274 23.89 30.14 -25.19
N GLU A 275 23.44 30.90 -26.19
CA GLU A 275 23.75 30.63 -27.60
C GLU A 275 25.25 30.52 -27.88
N HIS A 276 26.06 31.38 -27.27
CA HIS A 276 27.52 31.39 -27.40
C HIS A 276 28.20 30.14 -26.81
N ALA A 277 27.57 29.45 -25.84
CA ALA A 277 28.12 28.28 -25.16
C ALA A 277 27.75 26.95 -25.84
N ARG A 278 26.76 26.93 -26.74
CA ARG A 278 26.21 25.69 -27.33
C ARG A 278 27.23 24.89 -28.13
N ALA A 279 28.11 25.58 -28.86
CA ALA A 279 29.15 24.92 -29.66
C ALA A 279 30.16 24.19 -28.76
N ASP A 280 30.52 24.81 -27.63
CA ASP A 280 31.46 24.27 -26.66
C ASP A 280 30.85 23.12 -25.87
N ALA A 281 29.60 23.26 -25.43
CA ALA A 281 28.83 22.19 -24.82
C ALA A 281 28.76 20.96 -25.75
N ARG A 282 28.52 21.16 -27.05
CA ARG A 282 28.53 20.06 -28.03
C ARG A 282 29.89 19.36 -28.13
N ARG A 283 30.99 20.10 -28.07
CA ARG A 283 32.35 19.54 -28.06
C ARG A 283 32.62 18.76 -26.77
N ALA A 284 32.20 19.29 -25.63
CA ALA A 284 32.32 18.63 -24.34
C ALA A 284 31.50 17.33 -24.31
N GLY A 285 30.25 17.33 -24.78
CA GLY A 285 29.42 16.13 -24.88
C GLY A 285 30.08 15.04 -25.72
N LYS A 286 30.63 15.39 -26.90
CA LYS A 286 31.40 14.44 -27.72
C LYS A 286 32.62 13.86 -27.00
N ALA A 287 33.40 14.71 -26.32
CA ALA A 287 34.55 14.24 -25.54
C ALA A 287 34.13 13.35 -24.36
N ALA A 288 32.99 13.63 -23.72
CA ALA A 288 32.44 12.79 -22.66
C ALA A 288 31.99 11.42 -23.19
N ARG A 289 31.38 11.36 -24.37
CA ARG A 289 31.06 10.09 -25.04
C ARG A 289 32.31 9.29 -25.40
N LEU A 290 33.38 9.97 -25.86
CA LEU A 290 34.68 9.32 -26.11
C LEU A 290 35.29 8.76 -24.83
N ALA A 291 35.23 9.50 -23.72
CA ALA A 291 35.69 9.01 -22.42
C ALA A 291 34.94 7.75 -21.97
N ALA A 292 33.61 7.73 -22.12
CA ALA A 292 32.77 6.59 -21.78
C ALA A 292 33.06 5.34 -22.65
N GLY A 293 33.43 5.54 -23.92
CA GLY A 293 33.79 4.47 -24.85
C GLY A 293 35.28 4.10 -24.90
N ALA A 294 36.12 4.73 -24.07
CA ALA A 294 37.56 4.54 -24.12
C ALA A 294 37.97 3.13 -23.63
N THR A 295 38.79 2.46 -24.44
CA THR A 295 39.31 1.11 -24.14
C THR A 295 40.52 1.12 -23.22
N THR A 296 41.21 2.26 -23.12
CA THR A 296 42.38 2.42 -22.24
C THR A 296 42.15 3.54 -21.22
N GLU A 297 42.82 3.43 -20.08
CA GLU A 297 42.75 4.44 -19.02
C GLU A 297 43.32 5.79 -19.49
N GLY A 298 44.41 5.79 -20.25
CA GLY A 298 45.01 7.02 -20.78
C GLY A 298 44.09 7.80 -21.73
N GLU A 299 43.38 7.11 -22.63
CA GLU A 299 42.39 7.73 -23.52
C GLU A 299 41.20 8.32 -22.75
N ARG A 300 40.75 7.61 -21.71
CA ARG A 300 39.68 8.05 -20.83
C ARG A 300 40.07 9.32 -20.09
N GLN A 301 41.23 9.33 -19.45
CA GLN A 301 41.73 10.49 -18.69
C GLN A 301 41.97 11.71 -19.58
N ALA A 302 42.57 11.53 -20.76
CA ALA A 302 42.76 12.62 -21.71
C ALA A 302 41.43 13.22 -22.17
N SER A 303 40.44 12.37 -22.43
CA SER A 303 39.09 12.80 -22.82
C SER A 303 38.36 13.52 -21.68
N LEU A 304 38.44 13.03 -20.45
CA LEU A 304 37.86 13.70 -19.27
C LEU A 304 38.55 15.04 -18.96
N ALA A 305 39.88 15.12 -19.08
CA ALA A 305 40.61 16.38 -18.92
C ALA A 305 40.17 17.43 -19.95
N GLN A 306 39.91 17.00 -21.19
CA GLN A 306 39.35 17.85 -22.23
C GLN A 306 37.93 18.33 -21.89
N VAL A 307 37.06 17.43 -21.40
CA VAL A 307 35.71 17.80 -20.92
C VAL A 307 35.82 18.86 -19.82
N LYS A 308 36.61 18.59 -18.78
CA LYS A 308 36.84 19.51 -17.66
C LYS A 308 37.25 20.89 -18.14
N ARG A 309 38.27 20.98 -19.01
CA ARG A 309 38.76 22.24 -19.53
C ARG A 309 37.69 23.05 -20.27
N ILE A 310 36.81 22.38 -21.02
CA ILE A 310 35.71 23.06 -21.72
C ILE A 310 34.64 23.53 -20.72
N LEU A 311 34.22 22.67 -19.79
CA LEU A 311 33.18 23.02 -18.82
C LEU A 311 33.64 24.13 -17.85
N ASP A 312 34.89 24.09 -17.41
CA ASP A 312 35.51 25.15 -16.59
C ASP A 312 35.49 26.51 -17.32
N SER A 313 35.67 26.51 -18.65
CA SER A 313 35.60 27.74 -19.44
C SER A 313 34.18 28.28 -19.62
N LEU A 314 33.17 27.41 -19.52
CA LEU A 314 31.76 27.80 -19.58
C LEU A 314 31.27 28.38 -18.24
N ALA A 315 31.81 27.89 -17.12
CA ALA A 315 31.54 28.37 -15.76
C ALA A 315 30.04 28.49 -15.40
N LEU A 316 29.20 27.56 -15.88
CA LEU A 316 27.76 27.54 -15.61
C LEU A 316 27.45 26.70 -14.37
N TYR A 317 26.63 27.22 -13.46
CA TYR A 317 26.39 26.61 -12.14
C TYR A 317 25.73 25.22 -12.15
N TYR A 318 24.99 24.88 -13.22
CA TYR A 318 24.30 23.59 -13.36
C TYR A 318 25.16 22.52 -14.05
N LEU A 319 26.38 22.85 -14.50
CA LEU A 319 27.27 21.90 -15.14
C LEU A 319 27.95 20.97 -14.13
N PRO A 320 28.32 19.74 -14.53
CA PRO A 320 29.12 18.85 -13.69
C PRO A 320 30.51 19.43 -13.42
N ALA A 321 30.93 19.43 -12.16
CA ALA A 321 32.34 19.52 -11.80
C ALA A 321 33.00 18.16 -12.06
N VAL A 322 33.98 18.10 -12.95
CA VAL A 322 34.64 16.85 -13.34
C VAL A 322 35.65 16.37 -12.29
N ASP A 323 35.89 17.16 -11.24
CA ASP A 323 36.82 16.83 -10.16
C ASP A 323 36.42 15.59 -9.34
N GLU A 324 35.12 15.28 -9.23
CA GLU A 324 34.64 14.11 -8.47
C GLU A 324 35.04 12.76 -9.09
N LYS A 325 35.02 12.61 -10.42
CA LYS A 325 35.42 11.34 -11.05
C LYS A 325 36.93 11.14 -11.06
N LEU A 326 37.71 12.20 -11.29
CA LEU A 326 39.18 12.13 -11.32
C LEU A 326 39.80 11.86 -9.94
N ALA A 327 39.08 12.14 -8.84
CA ALA A 327 39.56 11.91 -7.48
C ALA A 327 39.30 10.49 -6.96
N ILE A 328 38.27 9.79 -7.47
CA ILE A 328 37.92 8.42 -7.07
C ILE A 328 38.87 7.38 -7.72
N GLU A 329 39.57 7.76 -8.79
CA GLU A 329 40.36 6.84 -9.63
C GLU A 329 41.89 7.00 -9.46
N LYS A 330 42.36 7.71 -8.42
CA LYS A 330 43.78 7.76 -8.01
C LYS A 330 44.12 6.68 -6.99
#